data_AF-A0A7R9W2W2-F1
#
_entry.id   AF-A0A7R9W2W2-F1
#
_cell.length_a   1.000
_cell.length_b   1.000
_cell.length_c   1.000
_cell.angle_alpha   90.00
_cell.angle_beta   90.00
_cell.angle_gamma   90.00
#
_symmetry.space_group_name_H-M   'P 1'
#
loop_
_entity.id
_entity.type
_entity.pdbx_description
1 polymer ?
#
loop_
_entity_poly.entity_id
_entity_poly.type
_entity_poly.pdbx_seq_one_letter_code
_entity_poly.pdbx_strand_id
1 'polypeptide(L)'
;TGWGVVIRDQMTGQNLSCRSFVVQFGDEFDIALGFFSKRYFLSHFDTQRRPVYLEENVALGGGLEGKGMFAYCAEQEAWTFSYPNTQWNVADPCQWYAKSIETDIFDMATLRSSDWFVYSSSAKKPVPFQHLNFHCVDCYRQLGGRGSCNSVGTCVDNHCVCDSERLGPTSYISNHDNMHSISYLQLLLFTGRRWVAVNA
;
A
#
# COMPACT_ATOMS: atom_id res chain seq x y z
N THR A 1 -11.83 19.88 -16.82
CA THR A 1 -10.44 20.00 -16.31
C THR A 1 -10.22 19.43 -14.91
N GLY A 2 -11.26 18.98 -14.16
CA GLY A 2 -11.08 18.44 -12.81
C GLY A 2 -10.47 17.02 -12.73
N TRP A 3 -10.81 16.12 -13.65
CA TRP A 3 -10.37 14.71 -13.59
C TRP A 3 -8.85 14.50 -13.67
N GLY A 4 -8.16 15.28 -14.51
CA GLY A 4 -6.69 15.17 -14.61
C GLY A 4 -5.96 15.57 -13.33
N VAL A 5 -6.55 16.45 -12.51
CA VAL A 5 -6.01 16.80 -11.19
C VAL A 5 -6.16 15.62 -10.24
N VAL A 6 -7.33 14.99 -10.20
CA VAL A 6 -7.59 13.81 -9.36
C VAL A 6 -6.63 12.68 -9.69
N ILE A 7 -6.47 12.34 -10.97
CA ILE A 7 -5.55 11.28 -11.41
C ILE A 7 -4.11 11.59 -11.00
N ARG A 8 -3.65 12.82 -11.26
CA ARG A 8 -2.30 13.26 -10.87
C ARG A 8 -2.11 13.18 -9.35
N ASP A 9 -3.11 13.58 -8.58
CA ASP A 9 -3.03 13.60 -7.12
C ASP A 9 -3.11 12.16 -6.53
N GLN A 10 -3.75 11.22 -7.21
CA GLN A 10 -3.67 9.79 -6.88
C GLN A 10 -2.27 9.22 -7.15
N MET A 11 -1.65 9.59 -8.28
CA MET A 11 -0.27 9.21 -8.59
C MET A 11 0.75 9.76 -7.57
N THR A 12 0.48 10.90 -6.96
CA THR A 12 1.35 11.44 -5.90
C THR A 12 1.01 10.90 -4.50
N GLY A 13 -0.01 10.06 -4.38
CA GLY A 13 -0.50 9.54 -3.09
C GLY A 13 -1.25 10.57 -2.24
N GLN A 14 -1.50 11.77 -2.77
CA GLN A 14 -2.16 12.86 -2.02
C GLN A 14 -3.66 12.61 -1.84
N ASN A 15 -4.29 11.96 -2.82
CA ASN A 15 -5.73 11.69 -2.83
C ASN A 15 -6.05 10.21 -3.05
N LEU A 16 -5.35 9.32 -2.34
CA LEU A 16 -5.76 7.92 -2.23
C LEU A 16 -6.73 7.79 -1.06
N SER A 17 -7.93 7.26 -1.33
CA SER A 17 -8.94 7.06 -0.29
C SER A 17 -8.49 6.05 0.76
N CYS A 18 -7.68 5.05 0.36
CA CYS A 18 -7.20 4.00 1.25
C CYS A 18 -5.71 3.69 1.07
N ARG A 19 -4.95 3.75 2.16
CA ARG A 19 -3.54 3.32 2.24
C ARG A 19 -3.39 1.84 2.59
N SER A 20 -4.43 1.24 3.14
CA SER A 20 -4.46 -0.16 3.51
C SER A 20 -5.87 -0.72 3.37
N PHE A 21 -5.95 -1.98 2.96
CA PHE A 21 -7.21 -2.69 2.81
C PHE A 21 -7.03 -4.17 3.15
N VAL A 22 -8.09 -4.79 3.63
CA VAL A 22 -8.22 -6.24 3.73
C VAL A 22 -8.91 -6.73 2.47
N VAL A 23 -8.35 -7.78 1.88
CA VAL A 23 -8.96 -8.50 0.77
C VAL A 23 -9.49 -9.82 1.28
N GLN A 24 -10.65 -10.21 0.78
CA GLN A 24 -11.18 -11.55 0.90
C GLN A 24 -11.39 -12.11 -0.50
N PHE A 25 -10.62 -13.15 -0.82
CA PHE A 25 -10.75 -13.94 -2.04
C PHE A 25 -11.66 -15.14 -1.80
N GLY A 26 -12.45 -15.50 -2.80
CA GLY A 26 -13.06 -16.82 -2.91
C GLY A 26 -12.07 -17.88 -3.40
N ASP A 27 -12.44 -19.14 -3.24
CA ASP A 27 -11.66 -20.32 -3.59
C ASP A 27 -12.23 -21.10 -4.79
N GLU A 28 -13.24 -20.54 -5.47
CA GLU A 28 -14.02 -21.25 -6.48
C GLU A 28 -13.24 -21.57 -7.77
N PHE A 29 -12.20 -20.79 -8.09
CA PHE A 29 -11.38 -20.95 -9.30
C PHE A 29 -9.96 -21.42 -9.00
N ASP A 30 -9.42 -21.04 -7.85
CA ASP A 30 -8.10 -21.45 -7.37
C ASP A 30 -8.08 -21.39 -5.84
N ILE A 31 -7.90 -22.55 -5.21
CA ILE A 31 -7.82 -22.69 -3.74
C ILE A 31 -6.67 -21.86 -3.16
N ALA A 32 -5.60 -21.63 -3.95
CA ALA A 32 -4.47 -20.82 -3.52
C ALA A 32 -4.86 -19.36 -3.25
N LEU A 33 -5.87 -18.81 -3.96
CA LEU A 33 -6.31 -17.42 -3.77
C LEU A 33 -6.85 -17.17 -2.35
N GLY A 34 -7.49 -18.17 -1.74
CA GLY A 34 -7.96 -18.08 -0.35
C GLY A 34 -6.85 -17.74 0.63
N PHE A 35 -5.61 -18.24 0.41
CA PHE A 35 -4.44 -17.94 1.25
C PHE A 35 -4.05 -16.45 1.23
N PHE A 36 -4.39 -15.74 0.17
CA PHE A 36 -4.07 -14.32 0.00
C PHE A 36 -5.14 -13.38 0.56
N SER A 37 -6.16 -13.93 1.24
CA SER A 37 -7.19 -13.17 1.96
C SER A 37 -6.63 -12.52 3.23
N LYS A 38 -5.92 -11.42 3.05
CA LYS A 38 -5.12 -10.76 4.08
C LYS A 38 -5.19 -9.24 3.94
N ARG A 39 -4.44 -8.55 4.80
CA ARG A 39 -4.24 -7.11 4.74
C ARG A 39 -3.08 -6.75 3.80
N TYR A 40 -3.32 -5.71 3.00
CA TYR A 40 -2.38 -5.09 2.09
C TYR A 40 -2.16 -3.63 2.46
N PHE A 41 -0.93 -3.16 2.31
CA PHE A 41 -0.51 -1.79 2.60
C PHE A 41 0.15 -1.17 1.40
N LEU A 42 -0.11 0.12 1.20
CA LEU A 42 0.64 0.96 0.29
C LEU A 42 2.11 0.90 0.71
N SER A 43 2.91 0.23 -0.12
CA SER A 43 4.33 -0.01 0.13
C SER A 43 5.16 1.12 -0.48
N HIS A 44 4.97 1.35 -1.77
CA HIS A 44 5.72 2.34 -2.54
C HIS A 44 4.93 2.74 -3.78
N PHE A 45 5.52 3.62 -4.58
CA PHE A 45 5.04 3.96 -5.91
C PHE A 45 6.04 3.41 -6.93
N ASP A 46 5.52 2.88 -8.04
CA ASP A 46 6.36 2.39 -9.12
C ASP A 46 7.08 3.54 -9.88
N THR A 47 7.82 3.18 -10.93
CA THR A 47 8.57 4.16 -11.75
C THR A 47 7.68 5.17 -12.47
N GLN A 48 6.38 4.88 -12.61
CA GLN A 48 5.37 5.75 -13.20
C GLN A 48 4.52 6.47 -12.15
N ARG A 49 4.93 6.41 -10.88
CA ARG A 49 4.21 6.98 -9.73
C ARG A 49 2.84 6.37 -9.51
N ARG A 50 2.66 5.08 -9.79
CA ARG A 50 1.42 4.38 -9.48
C ARG A 50 1.56 3.63 -8.17
N PRO A 51 0.52 3.61 -7.32
CA PRO A 51 0.62 2.97 -6.02
C PRO A 51 0.79 1.45 -6.15
N VAL A 52 1.64 0.88 -5.30
CA VAL A 52 1.86 -0.56 -5.19
C VAL A 52 1.54 -0.99 -3.76
N TYR A 53 0.62 -1.94 -3.63
CA TYR A 53 0.20 -2.49 -2.35
C TYR A 53 0.78 -3.89 -2.17
N LEU A 54 1.41 -4.14 -1.03
CA LEU A 54 1.99 -5.44 -0.68
C LEU A 54 1.33 -6.01 0.57
N GLU A 55 1.31 -7.34 0.68
CA GLU A 55 0.87 -8.02 1.89
C GLU A 55 1.64 -7.51 3.13
N GLU A 56 0.96 -7.37 4.28
CA GLU A 56 1.49 -6.83 5.56
C GLU A 56 2.87 -7.39 5.94
N ASN A 57 3.07 -8.71 5.78
CA ASN A 57 4.30 -9.39 6.14
C ASN A 57 5.51 -8.98 5.28
N VAL A 58 5.30 -8.30 4.15
CA VAL A 58 6.35 -7.74 3.28
C VAL A 58 6.74 -6.34 3.72
N ALA A 59 5.74 -5.51 4.01
CA ALA A 59 5.97 -4.12 4.39
C ALA A 59 6.83 -4.00 5.67
N LEU A 60 6.87 -5.05 6.49
CA LEU A 60 7.64 -5.12 7.73
C LEU A 60 9.05 -5.74 7.57
N GLY A 61 9.55 -5.95 6.35
CA GLY A 61 10.93 -6.39 6.09
C GLY A 61 11.13 -7.89 5.90
N GLY A 62 10.07 -8.68 5.73
CA GLY A 62 10.19 -10.06 5.27
C GLY A 62 10.46 -10.12 3.75
N GLY A 63 11.28 -11.07 3.28
CA GLY A 63 11.55 -11.28 1.84
C GLY A 63 10.28 -11.44 0.99
N LEU A 64 10.36 -11.18 -0.32
CA LEU A 64 9.19 -11.10 -1.22
C LEU A 64 8.57 -12.46 -1.59
N GLU A 65 9.23 -13.58 -1.30
CA GLU A 65 8.78 -14.90 -1.71
C GLU A 65 7.38 -15.24 -1.19
N GLY A 66 6.49 -15.65 -2.10
CA GLY A 66 5.15 -16.13 -1.77
C GLY A 66 4.16 -15.07 -1.27
N LYS A 67 4.42 -13.78 -1.52
CA LYS A 67 3.58 -12.69 -1.02
C LYS A 67 2.74 -12.04 -2.12
N GLY A 68 1.51 -11.70 -1.77
CA GLY A 68 0.59 -11.02 -2.68
C GLY A 68 0.98 -9.56 -2.93
N MET A 69 0.66 -9.09 -4.12
CA MET A 69 0.81 -7.70 -4.57
C MET A 69 -0.44 -7.27 -5.33
N PHE A 70 -0.91 -6.05 -5.05
CA PHE A 70 -1.80 -5.32 -5.94
C PHE A 70 -1.05 -4.16 -6.57
N ALA A 71 -1.10 -4.08 -7.90
CA ALA A 71 -0.46 -3.02 -8.66
C ALA A 71 -1.22 -2.79 -9.97
N TYR A 72 -0.93 -1.68 -10.64
CA TYR A 72 -1.54 -1.35 -11.90
C TYR A 72 -0.70 -1.88 -13.08
N CYS A 73 -1.31 -2.63 -13.99
CA CYS A 73 -0.68 -3.06 -15.24
C CYS A 73 -1.04 -2.10 -16.38
N ALA A 74 -0.03 -1.40 -16.92
CA ALA A 74 -0.24 -0.47 -18.04
C ALA A 74 -0.75 -1.16 -19.31
N GLU A 75 -0.26 -2.35 -19.63
CA GLU A 75 -0.62 -3.05 -20.86
C GLU A 75 -2.09 -3.51 -20.88
N GLN A 76 -2.66 -3.73 -19.69
CA GLN A 76 -4.04 -4.16 -19.50
C GLN A 76 -4.95 -3.02 -19.05
N GLU A 77 -4.38 -1.82 -18.83
CA GLU A 77 -5.04 -0.66 -18.26
C GLU A 77 -5.89 -1.00 -17.03
N ALA A 78 -5.40 -1.88 -16.15
CA ALA A 78 -6.19 -2.45 -15.07
C ALA A 78 -5.37 -2.67 -13.81
N TRP A 79 -6.04 -2.63 -12.66
CA TRP A 79 -5.50 -3.16 -11.42
C TRP A 79 -5.43 -4.68 -11.47
N THR A 80 -4.33 -5.22 -10.97
CA THR A 80 -4.05 -6.64 -10.96
C THR A 80 -3.63 -7.10 -9.58
N PHE A 81 -3.93 -8.35 -9.30
CA PHE A 81 -3.39 -9.12 -8.19
C PHE A 81 -2.38 -10.12 -8.74
N SER A 82 -1.16 -10.09 -8.20
CA SER A 82 -0.11 -11.06 -8.52
C SER A 82 0.62 -11.52 -7.27
N TYR A 83 1.23 -12.69 -7.33
CA TYR A 83 2.16 -13.17 -6.30
C TYR A 83 3.31 -13.94 -6.96
N PRO A 84 4.53 -13.90 -6.41
CA PRO A 84 5.66 -14.64 -6.95
C PRO A 84 5.34 -16.13 -7.03
N ASN A 85 5.47 -16.70 -8.23
CA ASN A 85 5.68 -18.13 -8.36
C ASN A 85 7.18 -18.41 -8.42
N THR A 86 7.57 -19.67 -8.30
CA THR A 86 8.97 -20.12 -8.24
C THR A 86 9.83 -19.70 -9.44
N GLN A 87 9.24 -19.11 -10.48
CA GLN A 87 9.91 -18.70 -11.70
C GLN A 87 10.31 -17.21 -11.70
N TRP A 88 9.71 -16.37 -10.85
CA TRP A 88 9.94 -14.92 -10.85
C TRP A 88 10.17 -14.40 -9.43
N ASN A 89 11.38 -13.89 -9.17
CA ASN A 89 11.76 -13.31 -7.87
C ASN A 89 11.08 -11.96 -7.57
N VAL A 90 10.45 -11.34 -8.57
CA VAL A 90 9.69 -10.09 -8.45
C VAL A 90 8.37 -10.29 -9.19
N ALA A 91 7.25 -9.99 -8.51
CA ALA A 91 5.94 -10.07 -9.13
C ALA A 91 5.81 -8.95 -10.18
N ASP A 92 5.67 -9.32 -11.45
CA ASP A 92 5.29 -8.39 -12.53
C ASP A 92 3.78 -8.09 -12.41
N PRO A 93 3.34 -6.83 -12.32
CA PRO A 93 1.92 -6.49 -12.28
C PRO A 93 1.14 -7.02 -13.48
N CYS A 94 1.78 -7.19 -14.65
CA CYS A 94 1.11 -7.69 -15.85
C CYS A 94 1.03 -9.22 -15.91
N GLN A 95 1.68 -9.93 -14.99
CA GLN A 95 1.51 -11.38 -14.77
C GLN A 95 0.54 -11.62 -13.61
N TRP A 96 -0.75 -11.55 -13.89
CA TRP A 96 -1.80 -11.49 -12.89
C TRP A 96 -2.57 -12.80 -12.71
N TYR A 97 -3.06 -13.04 -11.50
CA TYR A 97 -3.99 -14.13 -11.17
C TYR A 97 -5.43 -13.64 -11.06
N ALA A 98 -5.61 -12.38 -10.63
CA ALA A 98 -6.87 -11.65 -10.74
C ALA A 98 -6.64 -10.26 -11.33
N LYS A 99 -7.61 -9.71 -12.06
CA LYS A 99 -7.59 -8.33 -12.54
C LYS A 99 -8.96 -7.68 -12.48
N SER A 100 -8.98 -6.37 -12.27
CA SER A 100 -10.17 -5.54 -12.43
C SER A 100 -10.53 -5.34 -13.91
N ILE A 101 -11.66 -4.68 -14.16
CA ILE A 101 -11.94 -4.01 -15.45
C ILE A 101 -10.88 -2.96 -15.79
N GLU A 102 -10.83 -2.57 -17.06
CA GLU A 102 -10.03 -1.42 -17.51
C GLU A 102 -10.45 -0.15 -16.78
N THR A 103 -9.48 0.64 -16.31
CA THR A 103 -9.68 1.85 -15.52
C THR A 103 -8.45 2.74 -15.58
N ASP A 104 -8.62 4.05 -15.58
CA ASP A 104 -7.54 5.03 -15.43
C ASP A 104 -7.43 5.57 -13.98
N ILE A 105 -8.16 4.95 -13.05
CA ILE A 105 -8.23 5.34 -11.64
C ILE A 105 -7.22 4.52 -10.83
N PHE A 106 -6.36 5.22 -10.09
CA PHE A 106 -5.30 4.59 -9.27
C PHE A 106 -5.67 4.46 -7.79
N ASP A 107 -6.93 4.71 -7.45
CA ASP A 107 -7.44 4.51 -6.09
C ASP A 107 -8.19 3.18 -5.97
N MET A 108 -7.59 2.21 -5.29
CA MET A 108 -8.18 0.88 -5.09
C MET A 108 -9.55 0.92 -4.41
N ALA A 109 -9.86 1.94 -3.61
CA ALA A 109 -11.16 2.06 -2.94
C ALA A 109 -12.32 2.19 -3.93
N THR A 110 -12.08 2.78 -5.10
CA THR A 110 -13.12 2.96 -6.13
C THR A 110 -13.43 1.64 -6.85
N LEU A 111 -12.56 0.64 -6.73
CA LEU A 111 -12.71 -0.68 -7.36
C LEU A 111 -13.39 -1.71 -6.48
N ARG A 112 -13.85 -1.32 -5.28
CA ARG A 112 -14.56 -2.24 -4.38
C ARG A 112 -15.82 -2.83 -5.00
N SER A 113 -16.50 -2.06 -5.86
CA SER A 113 -17.72 -2.46 -6.53
C SER A 113 -17.52 -2.73 -8.02
N SER A 114 -16.27 -2.74 -8.51
CA SER A 114 -16.00 -3.06 -9.91
C SER A 114 -15.97 -4.57 -10.12
N ASP A 115 -16.21 -4.99 -11.36
CA ASP A 115 -16.02 -6.40 -11.71
C ASP A 115 -14.53 -6.75 -11.70
N TRP A 116 -14.25 -7.96 -11.23
CA TRP A 116 -12.92 -8.58 -11.28
C TRP A 116 -12.99 -9.89 -12.03
N PHE A 117 -11.86 -10.31 -12.57
CA PHE A 117 -11.71 -11.51 -13.37
C PHE A 117 -10.53 -12.31 -12.88
N VAL A 118 -10.66 -13.63 -12.90
CA VAL A 118 -9.55 -14.56 -12.65
C VAL A 118 -9.29 -15.38 -13.89
N TYR A 119 -8.04 -15.81 -14.08
CA TYR A 119 -7.72 -16.71 -15.17
C TYR A 119 -8.12 -18.14 -14.80
N SER A 120 -9.14 -18.68 -15.48
CA SER A 120 -9.52 -20.09 -15.31
C SER A 120 -8.72 -20.97 -16.25
N SER A 121 -7.93 -21.89 -15.68
CA SER A 121 -7.20 -22.90 -16.47
C SER A 121 -8.13 -23.80 -17.28
N SER A 122 -9.31 -24.14 -16.73
CA SER A 122 -10.33 -24.95 -17.40
C SER A 122 -10.94 -24.22 -18.60
N ALA A 123 -11.28 -22.93 -18.44
CA ALA A 123 -11.87 -22.14 -19.51
C ALA A 123 -10.83 -21.55 -20.48
N LYS A 124 -9.55 -21.57 -20.10
CA LYS A 124 -8.41 -20.93 -20.80
C LYS A 124 -8.64 -19.45 -21.11
N LYS A 125 -9.44 -18.78 -20.28
CA LYS A 125 -9.82 -17.38 -20.44
C LYS A 125 -10.14 -16.74 -19.09
N PRO A 126 -10.11 -15.39 -19.01
CA PRO A 126 -10.63 -14.68 -17.85
C PRO A 126 -12.12 -14.99 -17.64
N VAL A 127 -12.50 -15.26 -16.40
CA VAL A 127 -13.89 -15.47 -15.97
C VAL A 127 -14.22 -14.52 -14.83
N PRO A 128 -15.48 -14.04 -14.71
CA PRO A 128 -15.87 -13.17 -13.61
C PRO A 128 -15.58 -13.80 -12.25
N PHE A 129 -14.93 -13.04 -11.38
CA PHE A 129 -14.62 -13.44 -10.01
C PHE A 129 -15.83 -13.11 -9.14
N GLN A 130 -16.49 -14.14 -8.58
CA GLN A 130 -17.77 -13.96 -7.90
C GLN A 130 -17.59 -13.47 -6.46
N HIS A 131 -16.49 -13.87 -5.82
CA HIS A 131 -16.22 -13.55 -4.43
C HIS A 131 -14.88 -12.84 -4.29
N LEU A 132 -14.89 -11.53 -4.54
CA LEU A 132 -13.79 -10.65 -4.19
C LEU A 132 -14.32 -9.43 -3.45
N ASN A 133 -13.80 -9.19 -2.24
CA ASN A 133 -14.21 -8.05 -1.44
C ASN A 133 -12.99 -7.28 -0.93
N PHE A 134 -13.08 -5.95 -1.03
CA PHE A 134 -12.10 -5.00 -0.53
C PHE A 134 -12.69 -4.19 0.61
N HIS A 135 -12.02 -4.20 1.75
CA HIS A 135 -12.39 -3.40 2.90
C HIS A 135 -11.22 -2.50 3.30
N CYS A 136 -11.37 -1.19 3.15
CA CYS A 136 -10.38 -0.26 3.66
C CYS A 136 -10.26 -0.34 5.18
N VAL A 137 -9.03 -0.31 5.68
CA VAL A 137 -8.72 -0.49 7.11
C VAL A 137 -7.76 0.55 7.67
N ASP A 138 -7.72 1.74 7.06
CA ASP A 138 -6.81 2.82 7.46
C ASP A 138 -6.97 3.25 8.93
N CYS A 139 -8.16 3.02 9.50
CA CYS A 139 -8.46 3.31 10.89
C CYS A 139 -8.34 2.12 11.86
N TYR A 140 -7.87 0.95 11.42
CA TYR A 140 -7.93 -0.31 12.18
C TYR A 140 -6.85 -0.40 13.28
N ARG A 141 -6.77 0.61 14.15
CA ARG A 141 -6.02 0.57 15.41
C ARG A 141 -6.89 0.91 16.63
N GLN A 142 -8.21 1.03 16.43
CA GLN A 142 -9.19 1.11 17.52
C GLN A 142 -9.34 -0.20 18.34
N LEU A 143 -8.66 -1.29 17.97
CA LEU A 143 -8.63 -2.56 18.71
C LEU A 143 -7.27 -2.82 19.42
N GLY A 144 -6.63 -1.76 19.94
CA GLY A 144 -5.58 -1.93 20.95
C GLY A 144 -4.12 -1.89 20.50
N GLY A 145 -3.75 -1.13 19.46
CA GLY A 145 -2.36 -1.13 18.99
C GLY A 145 -1.84 0.13 18.29
N ARG A 146 -1.88 1.31 18.94
CA ARG A 146 -1.08 2.53 18.64
C ARG A 146 -1.17 3.17 17.25
N GLY A 147 -2.35 3.31 16.66
CA GLY A 147 -2.56 4.30 15.61
C GLY A 147 -4.01 4.74 15.50
N SER A 148 -4.43 5.48 16.52
CA SER A 148 -5.33 6.59 16.26
C SER A 148 -4.69 7.50 15.22
N CYS A 149 -5.47 8.35 14.55
CA CYS A 149 -5.03 9.38 13.61
C CYS A 149 -3.96 10.31 14.25
N ASN A 150 -2.75 9.79 14.37
CA ASN A 150 -1.62 10.23 15.17
C ASN A 150 -1.97 10.91 16.50
N SER A 151 -2.97 10.45 17.25
CA SER A 151 -3.49 11.06 18.49
C SER A 151 -4.08 12.48 18.39
N VAL A 152 -4.19 13.04 17.18
CA VAL A 152 -4.68 14.40 16.92
C VAL A 152 -5.90 14.41 15.97
N GLY A 153 -6.53 13.25 15.80
CA GLY A 153 -7.71 13.13 14.96
C GLY A 153 -8.60 11.95 15.36
N THR A 154 -9.85 12.08 14.95
CA THR A 154 -10.91 11.09 15.10
C THR A 154 -11.07 10.34 13.78
N CYS A 155 -11.18 9.01 13.85
CA CYS A 155 -11.55 8.26 12.65
C CYS A 155 -13.05 8.40 12.40
N VAL A 156 -13.43 8.88 11.22
CA VAL A 156 -14.81 8.97 10.73
C VAL A 156 -14.85 8.31 9.35
N ASP A 157 -15.66 7.27 9.19
CA ASP A 157 -15.85 6.54 7.91
C ASP A 157 -14.55 6.02 7.29
N ASN A 158 -13.65 5.43 8.09
CA ASN A 158 -12.31 5.00 7.68
C ASN A 158 -11.36 6.12 7.21
N HIS A 159 -11.74 7.37 7.40
CA HIS A 159 -10.88 8.54 7.17
C HIS A 159 -10.46 9.16 8.50
N CYS A 160 -9.21 9.62 8.56
CA CYS A 160 -8.73 10.39 9.69
C CYS A 160 -9.14 11.85 9.56
N VAL A 161 -10.03 12.30 10.45
CA VAL A 161 -10.48 13.69 10.54
C VAL A 161 -9.74 14.35 11.71
N CYS A 162 -9.01 15.43 11.44
CA CYS A 162 -8.32 16.20 12.48
C CYS A 162 -9.34 16.88 13.40
N ASP A 163 -9.05 16.95 14.71
CA ASP A 163 -9.93 17.66 15.65
C ASP A 163 -9.90 19.18 15.36
N SER A 164 -11.09 19.80 15.37
CA SER A 164 -11.35 21.18 14.92
C SER A 164 -10.60 22.29 15.66
N GLU A 165 -9.92 21.98 16.76
CA GLU A 165 -9.22 22.96 17.59
C GLU A 165 -7.75 23.18 17.22
N ARG A 166 -7.24 22.51 16.18
CA ARG A 166 -5.85 22.68 15.73
C ARG A 166 -5.76 22.99 14.24
N LEU A 167 -5.34 24.22 13.94
CA LEU A 167 -5.03 24.68 12.60
C LEU A 167 -3.71 24.04 12.12
N GLY A 168 -3.82 23.05 11.24
CA GLY A 168 -2.72 22.52 10.45
C GLY A 168 -3.26 22.10 9.08
N PRO A 169 -2.72 22.61 7.95
CA PRO A 169 -3.18 22.20 6.64
C PRO A 169 -2.70 20.77 6.38
N THR A 170 -3.62 19.88 6.04
CA THR A 170 -3.38 18.52 5.51
C THR A 170 -2.47 17.63 6.38
N SER A 171 -3.00 16.52 6.88
CA SER A 171 -2.23 15.41 7.43
C SER A 171 -1.34 14.76 6.36
N TYR A 172 -0.23 15.44 6.03
CA TYR A 172 0.97 14.88 5.43
C TYR A 172 2.06 14.96 6.49
N ILE A 173 2.20 13.89 7.28
CA ILE A 173 3.49 13.53 7.87
C ILE A 173 3.62 12.01 7.72
N SER A 174 4.22 11.61 6.60
CA SER A 174 5.13 10.49 6.61
C SER A 174 6.32 10.88 7.49
N ASN A 175 6.58 10.14 8.55
CA ASN A 175 7.91 9.93 9.11
C ASN A 175 7.86 8.50 9.67
N HIS A 176 8.47 7.51 9.02
CA HIS A 176 9.87 7.17 9.25
C HIS A 176 10.25 7.31 10.73
N ASP A 177 10.01 6.24 11.49
CA ASP A 177 10.63 5.92 12.79
C ASP A 177 10.28 4.42 13.02
N ASN A 178 11.21 3.44 12.99
CA ASN A 178 12.50 3.42 13.64
C ASN A 178 13.58 2.75 12.78
N MET A 179 14.56 3.58 12.42
CA MET A 179 15.94 3.20 12.24
C MET A 179 16.49 2.80 13.62
N HIS A 180 16.49 1.50 13.93
CA HIS A 180 17.20 1.02 15.12
C HIS A 180 18.69 0.82 14.81
N SER A 181 19.51 1.53 15.58
CA SER A 181 20.87 1.16 15.99
C SER A 181 22.04 1.57 15.08
N ILE A 182 22.42 2.84 15.14
CA ILE A 182 23.86 3.19 15.17
C ILE A 182 24.20 3.57 16.60
N SER A 183 24.75 2.61 17.32
CA SER A 183 25.39 2.81 18.62
C SER A 183 26.63 3.67 18.43
N TYR A 184 26.58 4.92 18.89
CA TYR A 184 27.79 5.69 19.16
C TYR A 184 28.46 5.09 20.39
N LEU A 185 29.44 4.20 20.18
CA LEU A 185 30.46 3.93 21.18
C LEU A 185 31.58 4.94 20.97
N GLN A 186 31.77 5.81 21.96
CA GLN A 186 32.93 6.68 22.07
C GLN A 186 34.20 5.82 22.12
N LEU A 187 35.12 6.03 21.16
CA LEU A 187 36.54 5.80 21.40
C LEU A 187 37.28 7.11 21.17
N LEU A 188 37.64 7.75 22.28
CA LEU A 188 38.59 8.85 22.34
C LEU A 188 39.99 8.29 22.11
N LEU A 189 40.66 8.69 21.03
CA LEU A 189 42.12 8.79 21.00
C LEU A 189 42.54 10.11 20.35
N PHE A 190 43.14 10.93 21.20
CA PHE A 190 43.92 12.14 21.00
C PHE A 190 44.66 12.23 19.65
N THR A 191 44.55 13.37 18.97
CA THR A 191 45.70 14.23 18.64
C THR A 191 45.21 15.67 18.43
N GLY A 192 45.91 16.63 19.04
CA GLY A 192 45.41 17.99 19.22
C GLY A 192 45.47 18.87 17.97
N ARG A 193 44.54 19.83 17.91
CA ARG A 193 44.80 21.26 17.62
C ARG A 193 43.50 22.06 17.74
N ARG A 194 43.61 23.15 18.50
CA ARG A 194 42.67 24.26 18.74
C ARG A 194 41.69 24.55 17.61
N TRP A 195 40.42 24.79 17.98
CA TRP A 195 39.62 25.87 17.38
C TRP A 195 38.80 26.59 18.46
N VAL A 196 38.74 27.91 18.30
CA VAL A 196 38.22 28.93 19.21
C VAL A 196 36.72 29.09 18.96
N ALA A 197 35.93 29.16 20.04
CA ALA A 197 34.51 29.53 19.98
C ALA A 197 34.37 31.06 19.86
N VAL A 198 33.48 31.51 18.99
CA VAL A 198 32.90 32.87 19.03
C VAL A 198 31.39 32.71 18.91
N ASN A 199 30.69 32.96 20.01
CA ASN A 199 29.24 33.18 20.05
C ASN A 199 28.98 34.68 20.10
N ALA A 200 27.97 35.13 19.36
CA ALA A 200 27.13 36.27 19.69
C ALA A 200 25.68 35.87 19.39
#